data_AF-A0AAD9GDZ9-F1
#
_entry.id   AF-A0AAD9GDZ9-F1
#
_cell.length_a   1.000
_cell.length_b   1.000
_cell.length_c   1.000
_cell.angle_alpha   90.00
_cell.angle_beta   90.00
_cell.angle_gamma   90.00
#
_symmetry.space_group_name_H-M   'P 1'
#
loop_
_entity.id
_entity.type
_entity.pdbx_description
1 polymer ?
#
loop_
_entity_poly.entity_id
_entity_poly.type
_entity_poly.pdbx_seq_one_letter_code
_entity_poly.pdbx_strand_id
1 'polypeptide(L)'
;MVRIAAFAGASAAVLASANAFTVTITNGCSEDIELYTRLASVYTDESETIAPGASVDKTIEKGFEGHFRNGTSDAATLIEFATKGDLDLAWYDIGIIPPRLNPGYEYCTSLQECQQHSESGIGFNTAVQVTPTSNTGKDTCEQIECLADGCEDAYNFPKDDGKTHSCAFGTDFVVTFCPSGDNTQQQQQTTSGSASTTQDAAQQQTGSASTTQEETPAPETTAPTVTEAPVTEAPATEAPATDSPVQQASAASDNGAGKVHTQEDGESETTSPDVTQSETATPEVTPASTPAATKSKYCPITVVLCLNSSIWIRNKEEMAALSSASKRLGRLLPQSSVLFVCDIQEVFRGLTFQLPTVIHGTNSMVSAAKLLNLPVVVTTQYGSRLGGTVSEISKNLEDAQDVKIFDKMKFSMLVPEVEHHLTTNMPQRKSVLLCGIETHVCVLQTCLDLLDKGYDVHVVSDAVSSSTSYNRSMALERMRQSGAYITSVESAIFQLANDASNPEFKSISRLIKEHLKVENGFDTGARI
;
A
#
# COMPACT_ATOMS: atom_id res chain seq x y z
N MET A 1 56.59 43.91 32.07
CA MET A 1 56.66 42.54 31.49
C MET A 1 55.25 41.98 31.44
N VAL A 2 54.70 41.72 30.26
CA VAL A 2 53.39 41.07 30.10
C VAL A 2 53.63 39.62 29.70
N ARG A 3 52.99 38.67 30.37
CA ARG A 3 53.00 37.26 29.96
C ARG A 3 51.90 37.03 28.94
N ILE A 4 52.27 36.71 27.71
CA ILE A 4 51.34 36.19 26.70
C ILE A 4 51.23 34.68 26.92
N ALA A 5 50.03 34.19 27.21
CA ALA A 5 49.72 32.77 27.19
C ALA A 5 49.07 32.44 25.83
N ALA A 6 49.70 31.56 25.06
CA ALA A 6 49.13 31.10 23.80
C ALA A 6 48.10 29.99 24.08
N PHE A 7 46.85 30.20 23.68
CA PHE A 7 45.88 29.13 23.55
C PHE A 7 46.01 28.51 22.16
N ALA A 8 46.31 27.22 22.10
CA ALA A 8 46.21 26.45 20.85
C ALA A 8 44.74 26.18 20.56
N GLY A 9 44.24 26.70 19.43
CA GLY A 9 42.90 26.37 18.96
C GLY A 9 42.87 24.97 18.35
N ALA A 10 42.19 24.04 19.00
CA ALA A 10 41.86 22.75 18.39
C ALA A 10 40.69 22.96 17.41
N SER A 11 40.98 22.95 16.10
CA SER A 11 39.94 22.96 15.07
C SER A 11 39.17 21.65 15.12
N ALA A 12 37.97 21.67 15.69
CA ALA A 12 37.01 20.59 15.55
C ALA A 12 36.57 20.52 14.08
N ALA A 13 37.10 19.55 13.33
CA ALA A 13 36.57 19.22 12.02
C ALA A 13 35.17 18.65 12.20
N VAL A 14 34.16 19.40 11.77
CA VAL A 14 32.79 18.88 11.68
C VAL A 14 32.78 17.87 10.56
N LEU A 15 32.77 16.59 10.92
CA LEU A 15 32.43 15.52 9.98
C LEU A 15 30.98 15.75 9.57
N ALA A 16 30.78 16.27 8.37
CA ALA A 16 29.49 16.19 7.71
C ALA A 16 29.23 14.71 7.43
N SER A 17 28.24 14.13 8.11
CA SER A 17 27.76 12.80 7.76
C SER A 17 27.25 12.85 6.33
N ALA A 18 27.79 12.00 5.46
CA ALA A 18 27.13 11.69 4.21
C ALA A 18 25.72 11.16 4.54
N ASN A 19 24.71 11.63 3.81
CA ASN A 19 23.33 11.13 3.93
C ASN A 19 22.96 10.16 2.80
N ALA A 20 23.87 10.02 1.81
CA ALA A 20 23.80 9.08 0.70
C ALA A 20 25.22 8.68 0.25
N PHE A 21 25.31 7.65 -0.60
CA PHE A 21 26.48 7.29 -1.39
C PHE A 21 26.06 6.95 -2.84
N THR A 22 27.01 6.84 -3.76
CA THR A 22 26.76 6.48 -5.16
C THR A 22 27.10 5.01 -5.42
N VAL A 23 26.26 4.34 -6.19
CA VAL A 23 26.55 3.06 -6.85
C VAL A 23 26.62 3.33 -8.36
N THR A 24 27.82 3.29 -8.93
CA THR A 24 28.04 3.44 -10.38
C THR A 24 27.88 2.07 -11.04
N ILE A 25 26.81 1.88 -11.79
CA ILE A 25 26.46 0.63 -12.47
C ILE A 25 26.99 0.69 -13.91
N THR A 26 27.82 -0.27 -14.29
CA THR A 26 28.55 -0.29 -15.58
C THR A 26 28.20 -1.54 -16.38
N ASN A 27 27.95 -1.38 -17.69
CA ASN A 27 27.76 -2.50 -18.61
C ASN A 27 29.10 -2.87 -19.28
N GLY A 28 29.65 -4.04 -18.94
CA GLY A 28 30.81 -4.66 -19.61
C GLY A 28 30.45 -5.77 -20.61
N CYS A 29 29.16 -6.05 -20.82
CA CYS A 29 28.68 -7.06 -21.78
C CYS A 29 28.75 -6.53 -23.22
N SER A 30 28.68 -7.41 -24.22
CA SER A 30 28.67 -6.99 -25.64
C SER A 30 27.33 -6.43 -26.12
N GLU A 31 26.25 -6.70 -25.39
CA GLU A 31 24.88 -6.27 -25.69
C GLU A 31 24.35 -5.29 -24.63
N ASP A 32 23.26 -4.58 -24.94
CA ASP A 32 22.55 -3.71 -23.98
C ASP A 32 22.07 -4.52 -22.76
N ILE A 33 22.21 -3.97 -21.55
CA ILE A 33 21.56 -4.51 -20.34
C ILE A 33 20.32 -3.69 -19.99
N GLU A 34 19.25 -4.37 -19.62
CA GLU A 34 18.04 -3.75 -19.08
C GLU A 34 18.19 -3.68 -17.57
N LEU A 35 18.79 -2.60 -17.05
CA LEU A 35 18.95 -2.41 -15.61
C LEU A 35 17.58 -2.26 -14.97
N TYR A 36 17.15 -3.31 -14.27
CA TYR A 36 15.95 -3.31 -13.45
C TYR A 36 16.33 -3.01 -12.00
N THR A 37 15.76 -1.93 -11.46
CA THR A 37 15.91 -1.52 -10.07
C THR A 37 14.59 -1.76 -9.34
N ARG A 38 14.62 -2.40 -8.17
CA ARG A 38 13.47 -2.47 -7.26
C ARG A 38 13.83 -1.88 -5.92
N LEU A 39 12.99 -0.97 -5.43
CA LEU A 39 13.08 -0.45 -4.06
C LEU A 39 12.08 -1.19 -3.16
N ALA A 40 12.55 -2.07 -2.29
CA ALA A 40 11.71 -2.86 -1.38
C ALA A 40 11.00 -1.98 -0.32
N SER A 41 11.57 -0.82 0.01
CA SER A 41 10.97 0.12 0.98
C SER A 41 9.74 0.88 0.47
N VAL A 42 9.55 1.00 -0.85
CA VAL A 42 8.41 1.72 -1.48
C VAL A 42 7.70 0.94 -2.61
N TYR A 43 8.17 -0.26 -2.94
CA TYR A 43 7.66 -1.14 -4.01
C TYR A 43 7.59 -0.48 -5.41
N THR A 44 8.50 0.47 -5.67
CA THR A 44 8.71 1.05 -7.00
C THR A 44 9.71 0.22 -7.79
N ASP A 45 9.29 -0.21 -8.97
CA ASP A 45 10.14 -0.83 -9.99
C ASP A 45 10.53 0.24 -11.02
N GLU A 46 11.83 0.36 -11.33
CA GLU A 46 12.36 1.19 -12.43
C GLU A 46 13.14 0.30 -13.42
N SER A 47 13.19 0.71 -14.69
CA SER A 47 13.94 0.01 -15.74
C SER A 47 14.60 1.02 -16.69
N GLU A 48 15.90 0.85 -16.97
CA GLU A 48 16.62 1.64 -17.97
C GLU A 48 17.65 0.82 -18.75
N THR A 49 17.77 1.08 -20.04
CA THR A 49 18.76 0.42 -20.93
C THR A 49 20.14 1.05 -20.75
N ILE A 50 21.16 0.25 -20.44
CA ILE A 50 22.57 0.68 -20.40
C ILE A 50 23.33 0.01 -21.54
N ALA A 51 23.79 0.80 -22.50
CA ALA A 51 24.54 0.32 -23.66
C ALA A 51 25.94 -0.22 -23.30
N PRO A 52 26.54 -1.12 -24.11
CA PRO A 52 27.90 -1.62 -23.93
C PRO A 52 28.94 -0.53 -23.65
N GLY A 53 29.68 -0.66 -22.55
CA GLY A 53 30.69 0.30 -22.10
C GLY A 53 30.13 1.59 -21.47
N ALA A 54 28.80 1.74 -21.36
CA ALA A 54 28.17 2.85 -20.64
C ALA A 54 27.99 2.54 -19.15
N SER A 55 27.65 3.58 -18.38
CA SER A 55 27.34 3.47 -16.95
C SER A 55 26.28 4.48 -16.52
N VAL A 56 25.64 4.22 -15.38
CA VAL A 56 24.70 5.11 -14.70
C VAL A 56 24.98 5.15 -13.19
N ASP A 57 24.82 6.31 -12.57
CA ASP A 57 24.95 6.49 -11.12
C ASP A 57 23.59 6.37 -10.43
N LYS A 58 23.49 5.48 -9.44
CA LYS A 58 22.34 5.38 -8.53
C LYS A 58 22.72 5.96 -7.16
N THR A 59 21.92 6.89 -6.64
CA THR A 59 22.12 7.49 -5.31
C THR A 59 21.39 6.67 -4.25
N ILE A 60 22.12 6.19 -3.23
CA ILE A 60 21.60 5.34 -2.15
C ILE A 60 21.55 6.15 -0.85
N GLU A 61 20.35 6.55 -0.42
CA GLU A 61 20.14 7.30 0.83
C GLU A 61 20.04 6.37 2.07
N LYS A 62 19.96 6.94 3.28
CA LYS A 62 19.66 6.17 4.51
C LYS A 62 18.23 5.61 4.51
N GLY A 63 18.05 4.37 4.95
CA GLY A 63 16.77 3.65 4.92
C GLY A 63 16.41 3.01 3.57
N PHE A 64 17.33 3.03 2.60
CA PHE A 64 17.25 2.28 1.36
C PHE A 64 17.23 0.76 1.65
N GLU A 65 16.50 0.02 0.83
CA GLU A 65 16.51 -1.43 0.74
C GLU A 65 16.00 -1.77 -0.66
N GLY A 66 16.75 -2.56 -1.43
CA GLY A 66 16.42 -2.84 -2.82
C GLY A 66 17.55 -3.51 -3.59
N HIS A 67 17.28 -3.84 -4.86
CA HIS A 67 18.24 -4.54 -5.71
C HIS A 67 18.29 -4.04 -7.15
N PHE A 68 19.43 -4.34 -7.76
CA PHE A 68 19.74 -4.15 -9.17
C PHE A 68 19.91 -5.51 -9.85
N ARG A 69 19.44 -5.66 -11.08
CA ARG A 69 19.64 -6.87 -11.90
C ARG A 69 19.47 -6.57 -13.39
N ASN A 70 19.96 -7.46 -14.24
CA ASN A 70 19.68 -7.40 -15.68
C ASN A 70 18.36 -8.13 -15.99
N GLY A 71 17.39 -7.40 -16.55
CA GLY A 71 16.11 -7.92 -17.04
C GLY A 71 14.97 -8.00 -16.00
N THR A 72 13.75 -8.23 -16.53
CA THR A 72 12.50 -8.28 -15.75
C THR A 72 12.01 -9.70 -15.44
N SER A 73 12.61 -10.73 -16.05
CA SER A 73 12.36 -12.16 -15.80
C SER A 73 12.67 -12.58 -14.36
N ASP A 74 12.36 -13.83 -13.99
CA ASP A 74 12.79 -14.45 -12.73
C ASP A 74 14.16 -15.15 -12.83
N ALA A 75 14.71 -15.33 -14.03
CA ALA A 75 16.14 -15.62 -14.21
C ALA A 75 16.96 -14.42 -13.69
N ALA A 76 17.76 -14.58 -12.63
CA ALA A 76 18.20 -13.42 -11.85
C ALA A 76 19.53 -13.59 -11.06
N THR A 77 20.62 -13.03 -11.61
CA THR A 77 21.72 -12.54 -10.77
C THR A 77 21.32 -11.17 -10.21
N LEU A 78 21.06 -11.09 -8.89
CA LEU A 78 20.70 -9.86 -8.18
C LEU A 78 21.91 -9.27 -7.46
N ILE A 79 21.99 -7.95 -7.39
CA ILE A 79 22.86 -7.21 -6.46
C ILE A 79 21.96 -6.47 -5.48
N GLU A 80 21.98 -6.84 -4.20
CA GLU A 80 21.15 -6.20 -3.18
C GLU A 80 21.95 -5.15 -2.39
N PHE A 81 21.27 -4.09 -1.95
CA PHE A 81 21.83 -3.04 -1.10
C PHE A 81 20.83 -2.65 0.00
N ALA A 82 21.30 -2.46 1.23
CA ALA A 82 20.48 -2.01 2.35
C ALA A 82 21.21 -1.02 3.28
N THR A 83 20.46 -0.03 3.77
CA THR A 83 20.95 1.03 4.68
C THR A 83 19.97 1.31 5.82
N LYS A 84 19.18 0.29 6.19
CA LYS A 84 18.27 0.30 7.34
C LYS A 84 18.97 -0.15 8.63
N GLY A 85 18.48 0.35 9.77
CA GLY A 85 19.00 0.06 11.11
C GLY A 85 19.67 1.27 11.76
N ASP A 86 20.12 1.10 13.01
CA ASP A 86 20.77 2.16 13.79
C ASP A 86 22.29 2.28 13.55
N LEU A 87 22.84 1.50 12.60
CA LEU A 87 24.26 1.47 12.26
C LEU A 87 24.52 2.25 10.97
N ASP A 88 25.55 3.10 10.98
CA ASP A 88 26.03 3.82 9.80
C ASP A 88 26.86 2.89 8.89
N LEU A 89 26.18 1.90 8.31
CA LEU A 89 26.71 0.92 7.35
C LEU A 89 25.93 0.93 6.04
N ALA A 90 26.63 0.59 4.96
CA ALA A 90 26.06 0.15 3.69
C ALA A 90 26.24 -1.37 3.61
N TRP A 91 25.12 -2.10 3.70
CA TRP A 91 25.07 -3.55 3.51
C TRP A 91 24.85 -3.87 2.03
N TYR A 92 25.48 -4.94 1.55
CA TYR A 92 25.38 -5.38 0.16
C TYR A 92 25.77 -6.86 0.02
N ASP A 93 25.23 -7.48 -1.02
CA ASP A 93 25.46 -8.88 -1.36
C ASP A 93 25.10 -9.15 -2.84
N ILE A 94 25.29 -10.39 -3.26
CA ILE A 94 24.82 -10.91 -4.55
C ILE A 94 23.87 -12.09 -4.27
N GLY A 95 22.78 -12.20 -5.02
CA GLY A 95 21.88 -13.35 -4.99
C GLY A 95 21.77 -14.04 -6.34
N ILE A 96 21.65 -15.37 -6.33
CA ILE A 96 21.26 -16.19 -7.50
C ILE A 96 20.04 -17.08 -7.19
N ILE A 97 19.23 -16.66 -6.22
CA ILE A 97 17.93 -17.27 -5.89
C ILE A 97 16.90 -16.66 -6.84
N PRO A 98 16.19 -17.46 -7.67
CA PRO A 98 15.16 -16.92 -8.57
C PRO A 98 14.04 -16.22 -7.76
N PRO A 99 13.77 -14.92 -7.95
CA PRO A 99 12.65 -14.26 -7.30
C PRO A 99 11.32 -14.77 -7.87
N ARG A 100 10.27 -14.82 -7.03
CA ARG A 100 8.96 -15.45 -7.33
C ARG A 100 8.99 -16.99 -7.35
N LEU A 101 9.65 -17.59 -6.35
CA LEU A 101 9.51 -19.02 -6.08
C LEU A 101 8.04 -19.44 -5.90
N ASN A 102 7.74 -20.69 -6.27
CA ASN A 102 6.41 -21.28 -6.13
C ASN A 102 5.99 -21.31 -4.64
N PRO A 103 4.69 -21.09 -4.33
CA PRO A 103 4.22 -21.04 -2.95
C PRO A 103 4.58 -22.29 -2.14
N GLY A 104 5.20 -22.08 -0.97
CA GLY A 104 5.72 -23.14 -0.10
C GLY A 104 7.22 -23.44 -0.28
N TYR A 105 7.90 -22.83 -1.25
CA TYR A 105 9.33 -22.97 -1.50
C TYR A 105 10.16 -21.72 -1.18
N GLU A 106 9.57 -20.74 -0.50
CA GLU A 106 10.22 -19.49 -0.05
C GLU A 106 11.42 -19.73 0.90
N TYR A 107 11.56 -20.96 1.41
CA TYR A 107 12.67 -21.41 2.25
C TYR A 107 13.38 -22.65 1.66
N CYS A 108 13.54 -22.70 0.34
CA CYS A 108 14.35 -23.71 -0.34
C CYS A 108 15.75 -23.87 0.30
N THR A 109 16.27 -25.09 0.31
CA THR A 109 17.46 -25.51 1.07
C THR A 109 18.71 -25.65 0.20
N SER A 110 18.59 -25.45 -1.10
CA SER A 110 19.68 -25.46 -2.07
C SER A 110 19.28 -24.71 -3.34
N LEU A 111 20.28 -24.18 -4.08
CA LEU A 111 20.07 -23.51 -5.37
C LEU A 111 19.23 -24.36 -6.34
N GLN A 112 19.50 -25.67 -6.40
CA GLN A 112 18.77 -26.60 -7.25
C GLN A 112 17.28 -26.71 -6.88
N GLU A 113 16.93 -26.65 -5.59
CA GLU A 113 15.54 -26.64 -5.14
C GLU A 113 14.86 -25.30 -5.46
N CYS A 114 15.55 -24.17 -5.26
CA CYS A 114 15.05 -22.85 -5.65
C CYS A 114 14.81 -22.77 -7.17
N GLN A 115 15.76 -23.24 -7.99
CA GLN A 115 15.63 -23.35 -9.45
C GLN A 115 14.43 -24.22 -9.86
N GLN A 116 14.32 -25.45 -9.33
CA GLN A 116 13.20 -26.37 -9.62
C GLN A 116 11.82 -25.80 -9.27
N HIS A 117 11.78 -24.84 -8.34
CA HIS A 117 10.57 -24.18 -7.90
C HIS A 117 10.48 -22.71 -8.33
N SER A 118 11.08 -22.34 -9.46
CA SER A 118 10.92 -21.04 -10.14
C SER A 118 10.16 -21.17 -11.49
N GLU A 119 9.91 -20.07 -12.19
CA GLU A 119 9.20 -20.08 -13.50
C GLU A 119 10.18 -20.31 -14.67
N SER A 120 11.38 -19.73 -14.57
CA SER A 120 12.49 -19.85 -15.53
C SER A 120 13.36 -21.10 -15.33
N GLY A 121 13.52 -21.56 -14.09
CA GLY A 121 14.51 -22.58 -13.72
C GLY A 121 15.95 -22.06 -13.59
N ILE A 122 16.19 -20.74 -13.66
CA ILE A 122 17.53 -20.16 -13.85
C ILE A 122 17.93 -19.32 -12.64
N GLY A 123 18.93 -19.78 -11.88
CA GLY A 123 19.52 -19.00 -10.79
C GLY A 123 20.33 -17.82 -11.33
N PHE A 124 21.39 -18.12 -12.07
CA PHE A 124 22.30 -17.13 -12.64
C PHE A 124 21.95 -16.73 -14.08
N ASN A 125 21.87 -15.43 -14.39
CA ASN A 125 21.58 -14.93 -15.74
C ASN A 125 22.69 -14.05 -16.37
N THR A 126 23.40 -13.26 -15.56
CA THR A 126 24.47 -12.34 -16.00
C THR A 126 25.60 -12.36 -14.98
N ALA A 127 26.86 -12.31 -15.42
CA ALA A 127 28.00 -12.19 -14.51
C ALA A 127 28.03 -10.80 -13.87
N VAL A 128 28.33 -10.70 -12.57
CA VAL A 128 28.38 -9.43 -11.83
C VAL A 128 29.58 -9.38 -10.88
N GLN A 129 30.09 -8.18 -10.63
CA GLN A 129 31.12 -7.89 -9.64
C GLN A 129 30.77 -6.57 -8.92
N VAL A 130 30.84 -6.56 -7.59
CA VAL A 130 30.57 -5.41 -6.73
C VAL A 130 31.86 -4.99 -6.04
N THR A 131 32.29 -3.75 -6.27
CA THR A 131 33.58 -3.24 -5.81
C THR A 131 33.40 -1.98 -4.96
N PRO A 132 33.66 -2.04 -3.63
CA PRO A 132 33.76 -0.84 -2.81
C PRO A 132 34.93 0.04 -3.28
N THR A 133 34.68 1.31 -3.61
CA THR A 133 35.70 2.26 -4.09
C THR A 133 36.72 2.65 -3.01
N SER A 134 36.35 2.45 -1.75
CA SER A 134 37.16 2.75 -0.57
C SER A 134 36.75 1.84 0.59
N ASN A 135 37.47 1.92 1.71
CA ASN A 135 37.27 1.10 2.91
C ASN A 135 37.45 -0.43 2.75
N THR A 136 37.75 -0.91 1.54
CA THR A 136 38.02 -2.32 1.22
C THR A 136 39.08 -2.93 2.15
N GLY A 137 38.85 -4.17 2.60
CA GLY A 137 39.70 -4.88 3.57
C GLY A 137 39.52 -4.43 5.03
N LYS A 138 38.38 -3.81 5.37
CA LYS A 138 37.97 -3.52 6.75
C LYS A 138 36.70 -4.31 7.09
N ASP A 139 36.72 -5.01 8.22
CA ASP A 139 35.59 -5.82 8.72
C ASP A 139 35.07 -6.79 7.64
N THR A 140 33.92 -6.55 7.00
CA THR A 140 33.42 -7.34 5.85
C THR A 140 33.32 -6.52 4.55
N CYS A 141 33.99 -5.37 4.46
CA CYS A 141 33.98 -4.51 3.28
C CYS A 141 34.97 -5.06 2.23
N GLU A 142 34.50 -5.86 1.28
CA GLU A 142 35.33 -6.60 0.32
C GLU A 142 34.74 -6.51 -1.10
N GLN A 143 35.54 -6.83 -2.12
CA GLN A 143 35.03 -7.00 -3.48
C GLN A 143 34.43 -8.40 -3.59
N ILE A 144 33.22 -8.51 -4.14
CA ILE A 144 32.52 -9.79 -4.35
C ILE A 144 32.12 -9.96 -5.81
N GLU A 145 32.10 -11.20 -6.31
CA GLU A 145 31.73 -11.51 -7.69
C GLU A 145 30.97 -12.84 -7.86
N CYS A 146 29.99 -12.81 -8.76
CA CYS A 146 29.33 -14.00 -9.25
C CYS A 146 29.51 -14.08 -10.76
N LEU A 147 30.38 -14.99 -11.20
CA LEU A 147 30.74 -15.15 -12.61
C LEU A 147 30.06 -16.34 -13.30
N ALA A 148 29.41 -17.24 -12.54
CA ALA A 148 28.70 -18.42 -13.03
C ALA A 148 27.61 -18.88 -12.03
N ASP A 149 26.72 -19.77 -12.47
CA ASP A 149 25.73 -20.44 -11.61
C ASP A 149 26.41 -21.27 -10.52
N GLY A 150 25.95 -21.15 -9.27
CA GLY A 150 26.61 -21.77 -8.10
C GLY A 150 27.88 -21.07 -7.62
N CYS A 151 28.06 -19.78 -7.91
CA CYS A 151 29.19 -18.95 -7.46
C CYS A 151 29.33 -18.88 -5.92
N GLU A 152 30.56 -18.70 -5.43
CA GLU A 152 30.87 -18.75 -4.00
C GLU A 152 30.41 -17.50 -3.23
N ASP A 153 30.46 -16.31 -3.82
CA ASP A 153 30.15 -15.06 -3.09
C ASP A 153 28.64 -14.75 -3.00
N ALA A 154 27.79 -15.48 -3.72
CA ALA A 154 26.36 -15.19 -3.76
C ALA A 154 25.52 -16.07 -2.82
N TYR A 155 24.37 -15.54 -2.41
CA TYR A 155 23.28 -16.30 -1.81
C TYR A 155 22.79 -17.36 -2.80
N ASN A 156 23.07 -18.63 -2.49
CA ASN A 156 22.62 -19.78 -3.27
C ASN A 156 21.20 -20.25 -2.85
N PHE A 157 20.77 -19.95 -1.63
CA PHE A 157 19.46 -20.27 -1.08
C PHE A 157 19.15 -19.37 0.14
N PRO A 158 17.87 -19.18 0.56
CA PRO A 158 17.46 -18.24 1.63
C PRO A 158 18.01 -18.46 3.05
N LYS A 159 18.98 -19.37 3.25
CA LYS A 159 19.68 -19.63 4.53
C LYS A 159 21.19 -19.76 4.36
N ASP A 160 21.73 -19.24 3.26
CA ASP A 160 23.15 -19.14 2.98
C ASP A 160 23.74 -17.92 3.71
N ASP A 161 23.48 -17.81 5.01
CA ASP A 161 23.52 -16.56 5.81
C ASP A 161 24.89 -15.84 5.85
N GLY A 162 25.95 -16.46 5.33
CA GLY A 162 27.33 -15.95 5.35
C GLY A 162 27.74 -15.06 4.17
N LYS A 163 26.83 -14.64 3.29
CA LYS A 163 27.14 -13.87 2.06
C LYS A 163 26.86 -12.36 2.16
N THR A 164 26.36 -11.87 3.30
CA THR A 164 26.16 -10.43 3.53
C THR A 164 27.48 -9.73 3.83
N HIS A 165 27.85 -8.74 3.00
CA HIS A 165 29.00 -7.86 3.22
C HIS A 165 28.57 -6.46 3.69
N SER A 166 29.51 -5.71 4.28
CA SER A 166 29.21 -4.37 4.83
C SER A 166 30.39 -3.41 4.75
N CYS A 167 30.12 -2.17 4.34
CA CYS A 167 31.09 -1.06 4.36
C CYS A 167 30.56 0.10 5.21
N ALA A 168 31.44 1.02 5.62
CA ALA A 168 31.02 2.25 6.31
C ALA A 168 30.09 3.08 5.40
N PHE A 169 29.00 3.62 5.96
CA PHE A 169 28.05 4.44 5.20
C PHE A 169 28.75 5.69 4.60
N GLY A 170 28.48 5.99 3.33
CA GLY A 170 29.26 6.97 2.56
C GLY A 170 30.45 6.37 1.79
N THR A 171 30.55 5.04 1.71
CA THR A 171 31.43 4.34 0.75
C THR A 171 30.70 4.25 -0.59
N ASP A 172 31.27 4.81 -1.66
CA ASP A 172 30.73 4.62 -3.01
C ASP A 172 31.13 3.24 -3.57
N PHE A 173 30.35 2.70 -4.50
CA PHE A 173 30.55 1.36 -5.09
C PHE A 173 30.55 1.41 -6.63
N VAL A 174 31.25 0.48 -7.26
CA VAL A 174 31.10 0.17 -8.68
C VAL A 174 30.50 -1.22 -8.82
N VAL A 175 29.40 -1.34 -9.56
CA VAL A 175 28.79 -2.62 -9.95
C VAL A 175 29.04 -2.82 -11.43
N THR A 176 29.71 -3.91 -11.81
CA THR A 176 30.02 -4.21 -13.22
C THR A 176 29.29 -5.48 -13.65
N PHE A 177 28.39 -5.35 -14.63
CA PHE A 177 27.83 -6.49 -15.36
C PHE A 177 28.85 -6.96 -16.41
N CYS A 178 29.01 -8.27 -16.58
CA CYS A 178 30.03 -8.92 -17.40
C CYS A 178 31.46 -8.35 -17.19
N PRO A 179 32.05 -8.45 -15.98
CA PRO A 179 33.35 -7.86 -15.65
C PRO A 179 34.55 -8.44 -16.44
N SER A 180 34.37 -9.54 -17.18
CA SER A 180 35.36 -10.14 -18.09
C SER A 180 34.86 -10.19 -19.56
N GLY A 181 33.86 -9.37 -19.90
CA GLY A 181 33.01 -9.58 -21.07
C GLY A 181 32.18 -10.87 -20.95
N ASP A 182 31.58 -11.29 -22.06
CA ASP A 182 30.58 -12.37 -22.11
C ASP A 182 31.20 -13.79 -22.04
N ASN A 183 32.50 -13.89 -21.74
CA ASN A 183 33.31 -15.12 -21.78
C ASN A 183 32.95 -16.17 -20.71
N THR A 184 31.90 -15.96 -19.91
CA THR A 184 31.53 -16.78 -18.75
C THR A 184 30.48 -17.86 -19.03
N GLN A 185 29.73 -17.81 -20.15
CA GLN A 185 28.56 -18.69 -20.39
C GLN A 185 28.87 -20.16 -20.81
N GLN A 186 30.04 -20.73 -20.51
CA GLN A 186 30.38 -22.11 -20.94
C GLN A 186 30.73 -23.09 -19.80
N GLN A 187 29.74 -23.46 -18.98
CA GLN A 187 29.81 -24.75 -18.23
C GLN A 187 28.50 -25.42 -17.76
N GLN A 188 27.39 -25.33 -18.51
CA GLN A 188 26.18 -26.13 -18.22
C GLN A 188 25.56 -26.82 -19.45
N GLN A 189 26.19 -27.87 -20.00
CA GLN A 189 25.44 -28.83 -20.85
C GLN A 189 26.00 -30.27 -21.00
N THR A 190 26.29 -30.99 -19.91
CA THR A 190 26.32 -32.47 -19.94
C THR A 190 26.13 -33.11 -18.55
N THR A 191 24.92 -33.57 -18.22
CA THR A 191 24.64 -34.87 -17.54
C THR A 191 23.14 -35.09 -17.40
N SER A 192 22.50 -35.68 -18.42
CA SER A 192 21.13 -36.22 -18.31
C SER A 192 21.18 -37.74 -18.31
N GLY A 193 20.72 -38.37 -17.23
CA GLY A 193 20.47 -39.81 -17.14
C GLY A 193 21.67 -40.69 -16.81
N SER A 194 21.72 -41.19 -15.57
CA SER A 194 22.51 -42.37 -15.18
C SER A 194 21.76 -43.21 -14.15
N ALA A 195 20.64 -43.81 -14.56
CA ALA A 195 19.97 -44.85 -13.79
C ALA A 195 20.78 -46.15 -13.89
N SER A 196 21.08 -46.78 -12.75
CA SER A 196 21.98 -47.94 -12.68
C SER A 196 21.27 -49.28 -12.90
N THR A 197 21.54 -49.94 -14.02
CA THR A 197 21.42 -51.41 -14.15
C THR A 197 22.60 -51.99 -14.92
N THR A 198 23.44 -52.74 -14.22
CA THR A 198 24.45 -53.62 -14.84
C THR A 198 23.80 -54.92 -15.32
N GLN A 199 24.01 -55.33 -16.57
CA GLN A 199 24.73 -56.59 -16.88
C GLN A 199 24.93 -56.85 -18.38
N ASP A 200 25.99 -57.63 -18.63
CA ASP A 200 26.38 -58.35 -19.85
C ASP A 200 26.69 -57.60 -21.15
N ALA A 201 27.59 -58.22 -21.92
CA ALA A 201 28.17 -57.69 -23.14
C ALA A 201 28.12 -58.74 -24.25
N ALA A 202 27.68 -58.35 -25.45
CA ALA A 202 27.81 -59.18 -26.64
C ALA A 202 27.94 -58.35 -27.93
N GLN A 203 29.10 -58.51 -28.56
CA GLN A 203 29.32 -58.63 -30.01
C GLN A 203 28.95 -57.49 -30.98
N GLN A 204 29.89 -57.27 -31.90
CA GLN A 204 29.71 -56.53 -33.14
C GLN A 204 28.70 -57.24 -34.04
N GLN A 205 27.93 -56.48 -34.85
CA GLN A 205 27.94 -56.76 -36.28
C GLN A 205 27.51 -55.59 -37.17
N THR A 206 28.07 -55.62 -38.38
CA THR A 206 27.87 -54.68 -39.50
C THR A 206 26.45 -54.71 -40.07
N GLY A 207 25.90 -53.55 -40.42
CA GLY A 207 24.68 -53.45 -41.23
C GLY A 207 24.62 -52.14 -42.02
N SER A 208 24.95 -52.19 -43.31
CA SER A 208 24.88 -51.02 -44.21
C SER A 208 23.71 -51.17 -45.17
N ALA A 209 22.75 -50.25 -45.11
CA ALA A 209 21.69 -50.10 -46.10
C ALA A 209 21.35 -48.61 -46.26
N SER A 210 21.25 -48.15 -47.50
CA SER A 210 20.86 -46.78 -47.85
C SER A 210 19.57 -46.84 -48.67
N THR A 211 18.58 -46.05 -48.27
CA THR A 211 17.38 -45.76 -49.08
C THR A 211 17.05 -44.28 -48.93
N THR A 212 16.53 -43.69 -50.00
CA THR A 212 16.34 -42.24 -50.18
C THR A 212 14.85 -41.93 -50.26
N GLN A 213 14.49 -40.64 -50.19
CA GLN A 213 13.13 -40.07 -50.23
C GLN A 213 12.41 -40.17 -48.86
N GLU A 214 11.57 -39.21 -48.46
CA GLU A 214 10.95 -38.10 -49.22
C GLU A 214 10.81 -36.84 -48.34
N GLU A 215 10.89 -35.63 -48.92
CA GLU A 215 10.63 -34.36 -48.21
C GLU A 215 9.13 -34.01 -48.22
N THR A 216 8.60 -33.47 -47.12
CA THR A 216 7.31 -32.77 -47.06
C THR A 216 7.37 -31.74 -45.91
N PRO A 217 6.90 -30.49 -46.10
CA PRO A 217 7.36 -29.36 -45.28
C PRO A 217 6.52 -29.08 -44.02
N ALA A 218 7.02 -28.14 -43.22
CA ALA A 218 6.32 -27.56 -42.06
C ALA A 218 5.09 -26.71 -42.46
N PRO A 219 4.11 -26.54 -41.56
CA PRO A 219 2.95 -25.69 -41.81
C PRO A 219 3.27 -24.19 -41.57
N GLU A 220 3.13 -23.37 -42.61
CA GLU A 220 3.09 -21.91 -42.47
C GLU A 220 1.78 -21.47 -41.79
N THR A 221 1.86 -20.50 -40.88
CA THR A 221 0.68 -19.92 -40.21
C THR A 221 0.40 -18.52 -40.76
N THR A 222 -0.64 -18.38 -41.57
CA THR A 222 -1.05 -17.10 -42.18
C THR A 222 -2.41 -16.62 -41.64
N ALA A 223 -2.39 -15.45 -40.99
CA ALA A 223 -3.52 -14.53 -40.97
C ALA A 223 -3.58 -13.76 -42.33
N PRO A 224 -4.61 -12.93 -42.65
CA PRO A 224 -5.72 -12.49 -41.80
C PRO A 224 -7.11 -12.51 -42.50
N THR A 225 -8.16 -12.05 -41.81
CA THR A 225 -9.01 -10.87 -42.20
C THR A 225 -10.26 -10.78 -41.31
N VAL A 226 -10.74 -9.56 -41.05
CA VAL A 226 -11.90 -9.22 -40.21
C VAL A 226 -13.23 -9.49 -40.92
N THR A 227 -14.29 -9.79 -40.16
CA THR A 227 -15.69 -9.55 -40.59
C THR A 227 -16.52 -9.16 -39.38
N GLU A 228 -17.24 -8.04 -39.47
CA GLU A 228 -18.10 -7.52 -38.40
C GLU A 228 -19.43 -8.28 -38.32
N ALA A 229 -20.02 -8.33 -37.11
CA ALA A 229 -21.41 -8.74 -36.90
C ALA A 229 -22.29 -7.49 -36.71
N PRO A 230 -23.55 -7.49 -37.21
CA PRO A 230 -24.32 -6.26 -37.38
C PRO A 230 -24.89 -5.69 -36.07
N VAL A 231 -24.88 -4.37 -35.96
CA VAL A 231 -25.66 -3.60 -34.99
C VAL A 231 -27.10 -3.46 -35.51
N THR A 232 -28.09 -3.64 -34.63
CA THR A 232 -29.50 -3.35 -34.91
C THR A 232 -29.95 -2.22 -33.98
N GLU A 233 -30.50 -1.15 -34.55
CA GLU A 233 -30.83 0.08 -33.81
C GLU A 233 -32.27 0.07 -33.22
N ALA A 234 -32.60 1.10 -32.45
CA ALA A 234 -33.77 1.19 -31.56
C ALA A 234 -35.13 1.36 -32.27
N PRO A 235 -36.23 1.46 -31.49
CA PRO A 235 -36.70 2.82 -31.20
C PRO A 235 -37.00 3.09 -29.71
N ALA A 236 -37.06 4.37 -29.35
CA ALA A 236 -37.50 4.85 -28.05
C ALA A 236 -39.01 5.20 -28.05
N THR A 237 -39.62 5.24 -26.86
CA THR A 237 -40.96 5.82 -26.65
C THR A 237 -41.05 6.46 -25.25
N GLU A 238 -42.07 7.29 -25.04
CA GLU A 238 -42.16 8.30 -23.97
C GLU A 238 -42.65 7.78 -22.61
N ALA A 239 -42.51 8.62 -21.59
CA ALA A 239 -43.25 8.51 -20.34
C ALA A 239 -44.69 9.06 -20.48
N PRO A 240 -45.59 8.66 -19.59
CA PRO A 240 -46.53 9.63 -19.02
C PRO A 240 -46.61 9.56 -17.48
N ALA A 241 -47.24 10.57 -16.88
CA ALA A 241 -47.53 10.66 -15.46
C ALA A 241 -49.06 10.75 -15.22
N THR A 242 -49.50 10.41 -14.00
CA THR A 242 -50.92 10.45 -13.51
C THR A 242 -51.89 9.51 -14.27
N ASP A 243 -53.03 9.06 -13.74
CA ASP A 243 -53.77 9.47 -12.52
C ASP A 243 -54.44 8.24 -11.83
N SER A 244 -55.05 8.42 -10.65
CA SER A 244 -55.92 7.42 -9.98
C SER A 244 -57.40 7.58 -10.38
N PRO A 245 -58.27 6.54 -10.31
CA PRO A 245 -59.19 6.50 -9.15
C PRO A 245 -59.79 5.11 -8.72
N VAL A 246 -59.88 4.92 -7.40
CA VAL A 246 -61.10 4.56 -6.61
C VAL A 246 -61.95 3.28 -6.93
N GLN A 247 -61.99 2.35 -5.95
CA GLN A 247 -63.09 1.38 -5.61
C GLN A 247 -63.37 0.19 -6.59
N GLN A 248 -64.06 -0.93 -6.23
CA GLN A 248 -64.82 -1.30 -5.00
C GLN A 248 -64.88 -2.85 -4.71
N ALA A 249 -65.00 -3.21 -3.43
CA ALA A 249 -65.70 -4.35 -2.79
C ALA A 249 -65.67 -5.82 -3.32
N SER A 250 -65.15 -6.74 -2.48
CA SER A 250 -65.86 -7.91 -1.87
C SER A 250 -64.91 -8.57 -0.82
N ALA A 251 -65.25 -8.81 0.45
CA ALA A 251 -66.25 -9.72 1.05
C ALA A 251 -65.91 -11.22 0.87
N ALA A 252 -65.93 -12.10 1.88
CA ALA A 252 -65.96 -11.97 3.36
C ALA A 252 -65.73 -13.37 4.00
N SER A 253 -65.19 -13.46 5.23
CA SER A 253 -65.62 -14.49 6.22
C SER A 253 -65.12 -14.21 7.64
N ASP A 254 -66.09 -14.13 8.53
CA ASP A 254 -66.03 -14.00 10.00
C ASP A 254 -65.35 -15.18 10.72
N ASN A 255 -64.75 -14.90 11.89
CA ASN A 255 -65.02 -15.58 13.18
C ASN A 255 -64.20 -14.92 14.31
N GLY A 256 -64.86 -14.28 15.30
CA GLY A 256 -64.21 -13.63 16.45
C GLY A 256 -64.89 -13.92 17.81
N ALA A 257 -64.36 -13.39 18.92
CA ALA A 257 -64.99 -13.51 20.25
C ALA A 257 -64.52 -12.50 21.36
N GLY A 258 -65.04 -11.26 21.36
CA GLY A 258 -65.14 -10.37 22.55
C GLY A 258 -63.85 -9.74 23.15
N LYS A 259 -63.89 -8.80 24.11
CA LYS A 259 -64.92 -7.89 24.71
C LYS A 259 -64.22 -6.93 25.74
N VAL A 260 -64.73 -5.77 26.21
CA VAL A 260 -65.58 -4.67 25.65
C VAL A 260 -65.66 -3.49 26.67
N HIS A 261 -65.85 -2.23 26.22
CA HIS A 261 -66.14 -0.99 27.00
C HIS A 261 -65.06 -0.46 27.99
N THR A 262 -65.04 0.82 28.43
CA THR A 262 -65.87 2.07 28.19
C THR A 262 -64.99 3.19 27.55
N GLN A 263 -65.46 4.25 26.85
CA GLN A 263 -66.36 5.38 27.23
C GLN A 263 -65.87 6.16 28.48
N GLU A 264 -65.88 7.49 28.62
CA GLU A 264 -66.35 8.68 27.83
C GLU A 264 -65.58 9.95 28.32
N ASP A 265 -65.63 11.18 27.75
CA ASP A 265 -65.63 11.76 26.37
C ASP A 265 -65.55 13.33 26.49
N GLY A 266 -65.39 14.13 25.41
CA GLY A 266 -65.41 15.62 25.51
C GLY A 266 -65.03 16.47 24.26
N GLU A 267 -65.95 17.35 23.82
CA GLU A 267 -65.90 18.27 22.66
C GLU A 267 -65.24 19.66 22.99
N SER A 268 -65.10 20.70 22.14
CA SER A 268 -65.42 20.98 20.71
C SER A 268 -64.57 22.16 20.13
N GLU A 269 -64.45 22.24 18.77
CA GLU A 269 -64.44 23.45 17.87
C GLU A 269 -63.53 24.71 18.10
N THR A 270 -63.21 25.61 17.14
CA THR A 270 -63.36 25.70 15.65
C THR A 270 -62.35 26.69 14.98
N THR A 271 -62.22 26.56 13.64
CA THR A 271 -61.92 27.59 12.60
C THR A 271 -60.63 28.42 12.54
N SER A 272 -59.97 28.34 11.38
CA SER A 272 -59.22 29.44 10.72
C SER A 272 -60.14 30.26 9.79
N PRO A 273 -59.65 31.33 9.13
CA PRO A 273 -59.39 31.17 7.67
C PRO A 273 -58.12 31.88 7.15
N ASP A 274 -57.84 31.65 5.85
CA ASP A 274 -56.75 32.19 5.00
C ASP A 274 -57.22 33.42 4.16
N VAL A 275 -56.29 34.12 3.46
CA VAL A 275 -56.43 34.74 2.09
C VAL A 275 -55.28 35.72 1.73
N THR A 276 -54.31 35.22 0.97
CA THR A 276 -53.74 35.68 -0.34
C THR A 276 -53.44 37.16 -0.77
N GLN A 277 -52.37 37.29 -1.61
CA GLN A 277 -52.18 38.12 -2.85
C GLN A 277 -51.29 39.41 -2.95
N SER A 278 -50.28 39.30 -3.85
CA SER A 278 -49.77 40.14 -4.97
C SER A 278 -49.29 41.63 -4.91
N GLU A 279 -48.00 41.78 -5.25
CA GLU A 279 -47.35 42.57 -6.35
C GLU A 279 -47.46 44.12 -6.56
N THR A 280 -46.26 44.71 -6.70
CA THR A 280 -45.81 45.83 -7.59
C THR A 280 -46.38 47.27 -7.51
N ALA A 281 -45.48 48.24 -7.28
CA ALA A 281 -45.37 49.50 -8.06
C ALA A 281 -44.03 50.24 -7.81
N THR A 282 -43.51 50.95 -8.83
CA THR A 282 -42.36 51.91 -8.78
C THR A 282 -42.89 53.36 -8.78
N PRO A 283 -42.12 54.44 -8.46
CA PRO A 283 -41.04 54.93 -9.34
C PRO A 283 -39.83 55.63 -8.66
N GLU A 284 -38.97 56.19 -9.52
CA GLU A 284 -37.61 56.73 -9.33
C GLU A 284 -37.55 58.27 -9.35
N VAL A 285 -36.57 58.89 -8.66
CA VAL A 285 -35.92 60.18 -9.04
C VAL A 285 -34.46 60.22 -8.56
N THR A 286 -33.53 60.68 -9.42
CA THR A 286 -32.16 61.13 -9.04
C THR A 286 -31.90 62.54 -9.60
N PRO A 287 -30.82 63.24 -9.19
CA PRO A 287 -29.93 63.78 -10.24
C PRO A 287 -28.41 63.80 -9.92
N ALA A 288 -27.61 64.01 -10.97
CA ALA A 288 -26.14 64.15 -10.99
C ALA A 288 -25.72 65.15 -12.10
N SER A 289 -24.46 65.58 -12.32
CA SER A 289 -23.15 65.17 -11.77
C SER A 289 -22.34 66.40 -11.27
N THR A 290 -21.19 66.92 -11.72
CA THR A 290 -20.13 66.68 -12.77
C THR A 290 -18.94 67.64 -12.39
N PRO A 291 -17.72 67.68 -13.00
CA PRO A 291 -17.11 66.86 -14.06
C PRO A 291 -15.69 66.32 -13.74
N ALA A 292 -15.04 65.69 -14.72
CA ALA A 292 -13.65 65.21 -14.66
C ALA A 292 -12.76 65.81 -15.77
N ALA A 293 -11.44 65.83 -15.58
CA ALA A 293 -10.46 66.15 -16.63
C ALA A 293 -9.15 65.36 -16.49
N THR A 294 -8.76 64.68 -17.57
CA THR A 294 -7.49 63.98 -17.81
C THR A 294 -6.27 64.95 -17.75
N LYS A 295 -5.00 64.53 -17.56
CA LYS A 295 -4.24 63.51 -18.32
C LYS A 295 -2.81 63.28 -17.75
N SER A 296 -2.29 62.04 -17.87
CA SER A 296 -0.89 61.63 -18.11
C SER A 296 0.30 62.21 -17.29
N LYS A 297 1.10 61.29 -16.71
CA LYS A 297 2.58 61.21 -16.89
C LYS A 297 3.14 59.90 -16.32
N TYR A 298 4.34 59.52 -16.76
CA TYR A 298 5.12 58.37 -16.26
C TYR A 298 6.58 58.80 -16.04
N CYS A 299 7.30 58.07 -15.17
CA CYS A 299 8.75 58.11 -14.94
C CYS A 299 9.36 59.36 -14.25
N PRO A 300 10.49 59.22 -13.51
CA PRO A 300 10.63 58.32 -12.34
C PRO A 300 11.45 58.98 -11.18
N ILE A 301 11.99 58.12 -10.28
CA ILE A 301 13.15 58.32 -9.37
C ILE A 301 12.86 58.69 -7.90
N THR A 302 13.58 57.99 -7.02
CA THR A 302 13.81 58.17 -5.56
C THR A 302 12.91 57.37 -4.61
N VAL A 303 13.56 56.40 -3.95
CA VAL A 303 13.08 55.62 -2.81
C VAL A 303 12.84 56.51 -1.58
N VAL A 304 11.71 56.33 -0.90
CA VAL A 304 11.54 56.66 0.53
C VAL A 304 10.87 55.47 1.21
N LEU A 305 11.47 54.98 2.29
CA LEU A 305 10.90 53.93 3.14
C LEU A 305 9.83 54.53 4.07
N CYS A 306 8.56 54.22 3.81
CA CYS A 306 7.47 54.44 4.75
C CYS A 306 6.97 53.10 5.29
N LEU A 307 7.29 52.81 6.55
CA LEU A 307 6.66 51.73 7.31
C LEU A 307 5.17 52.07 7.50
N ASN A 308 4.28 51.36 6.80
CA ASN A 308 2.84 51.53 6.97
C ASN A 308 2.27 50.48 7.92
N SER A 309 1.58 50.94 8.96
CA SER A 309 1.01 50.11 10.03
C SER A 309 -0.26 49.36 9.58
N SER A 310 -0.10 48.37 8.71
CA SER A 310 -1.17 47.50 8.21
C SER A 310 -1.00 46.06 8.71
N ILE A 311 -0.72 45.90 10.01
CA ILE A 311 -0.61 44.59 10.66
C ILE A 311 -2.02 44.02 10.89
N TRP A 312 -2.43 43.15 9.98
CA TRP A 312 -3.24 41.96 10.21
C TRP A 312 -4.31 42.03 11.32
N ILE A 313 -5.48 42.59 11.01
CA ILE A 313 -6.73 42.06 11.56
C ILE A 313 -7.06 40.81 10.73
N ARG A 314 -6.41 39.68 11.05
CA ARG A 314 -6.85 38.35 10.56
C ARG A 314 -8.04 37.90 11.38
N ASN A 315 -8.98 37.21 10.75
CA ASN A 315 -10.10 36.63 11.48
C ASN A 315 -9.60 35.58 12.47
N LYS A 316 -10.29 35.47 13.61
CA LYS A 316 -9.94 34.50 14.66
C LYS A 316 -9.99 33.05 14.14
N GLU A 317 -10.82 32.82 13.13
CA GLU A 317 -10.98 31.56 12.39
C GLU A 317 -9.80 31.28 11.45
N GLU A 318 -9.30 32.28 10.70
CA GLU A 318 -8.08 32.14 9.89
C GLU A 318 -6.86 31.82 10.76
N MET A 319 -6.75 32.47 11.93
CA MET A 319 -5.65 32.21 12.87
C MET A 319 -5.77 30.84 13.53
N ALA A 320 -6.99 30.31 13.73
CA ALA A 320 -7.20 28.93 14.16
C ALA A 320 -6.83 27.92 13.05
N ALA A 321 -7.20 28.19 11.80
CA ALA A 321 -6.83 27.37 10.64
C ALA A 321 -5.29 27.34 10.44
N LEU A 322 -4.63 28.49 10.55
CA LEU A 322 -3.16 28.57 10.47
C LEU A 322 -2.46 27.93 11.69
N SER A 323 -3.11 27.88 12.85
CA SER A 323 -2.64 27.11 14.01
C SER A 323 -2.82 25.59 13.85
N SER A 324 -3.55 25.13 12.83
CA SER A 324 -3.72 23.70 12.51
C SER A 324 -2.44 23.05 11.95
N ALA A 325 -1.47 23.85 11.49
CA ALA A 325 -0.19 23.39 10.95
C ALA A 325 0.77 22.77 11.99
N SER A 326 0.37 22.63 13.26
CA SER A 326 1.10 21.79 14.21
C SER A 326 0.96 20.33 13.80
N LYS A 327 2.07 19.69 13.39
CA LYS A 327 2.13 18.27 13.02
C LYS A 327 1.44 17.42 14.10
N ARG A 328 0.29 16.84 13.76
CA ARG A 328 -0.42 15.91 14.65
C ARG A 328 0.45 14.67 14.87
N LEU A 329 0.33 14.06 16.04
CA LEU A 329 1.21 12.97 16.48
C LEU A 329 0.56 11.58 16.39
N GLY A 330 -0.72 11.49 15.97
CA GLY A 330 -1.45 10.24 15.92
C GLY A 330 -1.47 9.52 17.27
N ARG A 331 -1.99 10.17 18.32
CA ARG A 331 -2.14 9.55 19.64
C ARG A 331 -3.53 8.95 19.78
N LEU A 332 -3.61 7.63 19.68
CA LEU A 332 -4.80 6.85 20.03
C LEU A 332 -5.07 6.94 21.53
N LEU A 333 -6.31 7.27 21.91
CA LEU A 333 -6.80 7.21 23.28
C LEU A 333 -8.22 6.61 23.29
N PRO A 334 -8.58 5.73 24.24
CA PRO A 334 -9.89 5.05 24.24
C PRO A 334 -11.12 5.97 24.24
N GLN A 335 -10.97 7.23 24.66
CA GLN A 335 -12.05 8.22 24.73
C GLN A 335 -12.21 9.03 23.42
N SER A 336 -11.17 9.12 22.58
CA SER A 336 -11.17 9.86 21.31
C SER A 336 -11.10 8.96 20.06
N SER A 337 -10.92 7.66 20.24
CA SER A 337 -10.83 6.68 19.14
C SER A 337 -12.16 5.99 18.83
N VAL A 338 -12.39 5.64 17.56
CA VAL A 338 -13.49 4.78 17.07
C VAL A 338 -12.89 3.71 16.13
N LEU A 339 -13.43 2.49 16.13
CA LEU A 339 -13.05 1.42 15.21
C LEU A 339 -13.97 1.41 13.98
N PHE A 340 -13.39 1.38 12.79
CA PHE A 340 -14.06 1.27 11.50
C PHE A 340 -13.72 -0.08 10.86
N VAL A 341 -14.74 -0.87 10.52
CA VAL A 341 -14.63 -2.18 9.86
C VAL A 341 -15.26 -2.10 8.47
N CYS A 342 -14.41 -2.01 7.46
CA CYS A 342 -14.77 -1.79 6.06
C CYS A 342 -15.05 -3.11 5.33
N ASP A 343 -16.31 -3.38 5.02
CA ASP A 343 -16.77 -4.29 3.94
C ASP A 343 -16.22 -5.73 3.95
N ILE A 344 -15.81 -6.27 5.11
CA ILE A 344 -15.27 -7.64 5.24
C ILE A 344 -16.40 -8.67 5.11
N GLN A 345 -16.85 -8.92 3.88
CA GLN A 345 -18.02 -9.72 3.55
C GLN A 345 -17.67 -11.12 3.05
N GLU A 346 -18.59 -12.08 3.25
CA GLU A 346 -18.41 -13.50 2.91
C GLU A 346 -17.99 -13.75 1.45
N VAL A 347 -18.46 -12.95 0.48
CA VAL A 347 -18.14 -13.12 -0.95
C VAL A 347 -16.66 -12.92 -1.29
N PHE A 348 -15.90 -12.20 -0.45
CA PHE A 348 -14.49 -11.91 -0.73
C PHE A 348 -13.53 -13.03 -0.31
N ARG A 349 -14.03 -14.12 0.30
CA ARG A 349 -13.21 -15.30 0.61
C ARG A 349 -12.65 -15.91 -0.68
N GLY A 350 -11.32 -16.05 -0.75
CA GLY A 350 -10.60 -16.49 -1.95
C GLY A 350 -10.39 -15.42 -3.02
N LEU A 351 -10.99 -14.22 -2.87
CA LEU A 351 -10.80 -13.08 -3.78
C LEU A 351 -9.92 -11.97 -3.20
N THR A 352 -9.46 -12.10 -1.95
CA THR A 352 -8.60 -11.14 -1.26
C THR A 352 -7.35 -11.83 -0.70
N PHE A 353 -6.18 -11.27 -1.01
CA PHE A 353 -4.88 -11.73 -0.55
C PHE A 353 -4.83 -11.76 0.99
N GLN A 354 -4.52 -12.92 1.58
CA GLN A 354 -4.43 -13.13 3.04
C GLN A 354 -5.65 -12.65 3.84
N LEU A 355 -6.86 -12.79 3.29
CA LEU A 355 -8.10 -12.47 4.01
C LEU A 355 -8.22 -13.14 5.41
N PRO A 356 -7.76 -14.39 5.65
CA PRO A 356 -7.79 -14.98 7.00
C PRO A 356 -7.04 -14.13 8.03
N THR A 357 -5.89 -13.55 7.67
CA THR A 357 -5.13 -12.62 8.51
C THR A 357 -5.91 -11.33 8.78
N VAL A 358 -6.55 -10.75 7.74
CA VAL A 358 -7.43 -9.57 7.91
C VAL A 358 -8.59 -9.85 8.86
N ILE A 359 -9.23 -11.01 8.75
CA ILE A 359 -10.34 -11.42 9.61
C ILE A 359 -9.87 -11.56 11.05
N HIS A 360 -8.74 -12.24 11.28
CA HIS A 360 -8.14 -12.43 12.60
C HIS A 360 -7.68 -11.12 13.26
N GLY A 361 -6.97 -10.27 12.51
CA GLY A 361 -6.55 -8.94 12.96
C GLY A 361 -7.74 -8.05 13.31
N THR A 362 -8.76 -7.99 12.44
CA THR A 362 -9.98 -7.22 12.72
C THR A 362 -10.74 -7.77 13.94
N ASN A 363 -10.82 -9.10 14.11
CA ASN A 363 -11.42 -9.69 15.31
C ASN A 363 -10.65 -9.33 16.59
N SER A 364 -9.33 -9.24 16.49
CA SER A 364 -8.46 -8.80 17.59
C SER A 364 -8.75 -7.34 17.94
N MET A 365 -8.92 -6.47 16.94
CA MET A 365 -9.34 -5.07 17.13
C MET A 365 -10.76 -4.93 17.71
N VAL A 366 -11.75 -5.72 17.26
CA VAL A 366 -13.11 -5.74 17.83
C VAL A 366 -13.08 -6.18 19.30
N SER A 367 -12.27 -7.19 19.63
CA SER A 367 -12.09 -7.66 21.01
C SER A 367 -11.43 -6.58 21.89
N ALA A 368 -10.46 -5.85 21.36
CA ALA A 368 -9.85 -4.71 22.06
C ALA A 368 -10.83 -3.55 22.23
N ALA A 369 -11.65 -3.24 21.23
CA ALA A 369 -12.69 -2.22 21.30
C ALA A 369 -13.71 -2.53 22.42
N LYS A 370 -14.11 -3.80 22.58
CA LYS A 370 -14.96 -4.28 23.69
C LYS A 370 -14.30 -4.05 25.06
N LEU A 371 -13.02 -4.40 25.23
CA LEU A 371 -12.29 -4.19 26.49
C LEU A 371 -12.10 -2.71 26.84
N LEU A 372 -11.79 -1.88 25.83
CA LEU A 372 -11.41 -0.48 26.00
C LEU A 372 -12.58 0.51 25.83
N ASN A 373 -13.80 0.01 25.59
CA ASN A 373 -15.03 0.79 25.38
C ASN A 373 -14.92 1.79 24.20
N LEU A 374 -14.37 1.33 23.08
CA LEU A 374 -14.43 2.04 21.81
C LEU A 374 -15.72 1.66 21.05
N PRO A 375 -16.43 2.64 20.45
CA PRO A 375 -17.48 2.36 19.50
C PRO A 375 -16.93 1.70 18.24
N VAL A 376 -17.79 0.92 17.57
CA VAL A 376 -17.47 0.23 16.32
C VAL A 376 -18.48 0.59 15.24
N VAL A 377 -18.00 1.13 14.12
CA VAL A 377 -18.78 1.33 12.89
C VAL A 377 -18.37 0.25 11.89
N VAL A 378 -19.35 -0.47 11.37
CA VAL A 378 -19.18 -1.53 10.37
C VAL A 378 -19.92 -1.12 9.11
N THR A 379 -19.36 -1.43 7.94
CA THR A 379 -20.10 -1.32 6.68
C THR A 379 -20.15 -2.65 5.93
N THR A 380 -21.17 -2.76 5.09
CA THR A 380 -21.20 -3.70 3.95
C THR A 380 -21.33 -2.91 2.66
N GLN A 381 -20.59 -3.29 1.64
CA GLN A 381 -20.79 -2.81 0.27
C GLN A 381 -21.88 -3.68 -0.37
N TYR A 382 -23.01 -3.07 -0.77
CA TYR A 382 -24.11 -3.72 -1.49
C TYR A 382 -24.47 -5.10 -0.93
N GLY A 383 -24.73 -5.20 0.37
CA GLY A 383 -24.84 -6.45 1.13
C GLY A 383 -25.95 -7.39 0.66
N SER A 384 -27.00 -6.86 0.02
CA SER A 384 -28.03 -7.65 -0.66
C SER A 384 -27.53 -8.46 -1.88
N ARG A 385 -26.34 -8.14 -2.41
CA ARG A 385 -25.66 -8.85 -3.51
C ARG A 385 -24.32 -9.47 -3.10
N LEU A 386 -23.56 -8.81 -2.22
CA LEU A 386 -22.23 -9.25 -1.78
C LEU A 386 -22.23 -9.99 -0.41
N GLY A 387 -23.41 -10.16 0.20
CA GLY A 387 -23.57 -10.85 1.48
C GLY A 387 -23.26 -9.99 2.70
N GLY A 388 -23.46 -10.54 3.88
CA GLY A 388 -23.14 -9.88 5.16
C GLY A 388 -21.65 -9.93 5.51
N THR A 389 -21.28 -9.19 6.55
CA THR A 389 -19.96 -9.28 7.22
C THR A 389 -19.67 -10.72 7.63
N VAL A 390 -18.41 -11.15 7.53
CA VAL A 390 -18.00 -12.53 7.81
C VAL A 390 -18.39 -13.01 9.21
N SER A 391 -18.78 -14.29 9.30
CA SER A 391 -19.37 -14.89 10.50
C SER A 391 -18.50 -14.76 11.75
N GLU A 392 -17.18 -14.79 11.57
CA GLU A 392 -16.18 -14.73 12.63
C GLU A 392 -16.17 -13.36 13.30
N ILE A 393 -16.44 -12.29 12.54
CA ILE A 393 -16.49 -10.91 13.05
C ILE A 393 -17.89 -10.59 13.56
N SER A 394 -18.95 -11.00 12.83
CA SER A 394 -20.33 -10.70 13.24
C SER A 394 -20.65 -11.28 14.62
N LYS A 395 -20.24 -12.53 14.92
CA LYS A 395 -20.42 -13.17 16.23
C LYS A 395 -19.70 -12.43 17.35
N ASN A 396 -18.54 -11.82 17.08
CA ASN A 396 -17.83 -11.05 18.10
C ASN A 396 -18.49 -9.68 18.35
N LEU A 397 -19.21 -9.13 17.38
CA LEU A 397 -19.98 -7.90 17.52
C LEU A 397 -21.29 -8.08 18.31
N GLU A 398 -21.81 -9.30 18.46
CA GLU A 398 -23.07 -9.57 19.17
C GLU A 398 -23.05 -9.10 20.64
N ASP A 399 -21.94 -9.28 21.37
CA ASP A 399 -21.77 -8.78 22.75
C ASP A 399 -21.17 -7.36 22.86
N ALA A 400 -21.02 -6.62 21.74
CA ALA A 400 -20.40 -5.30 21.76
C ALA A 400 -21.45 -4.18 21.96
N GLN A 401 -21.29 -3.38 23.01
CA GLN A 401 -22.35 -2.46 23.49
C GLN A 401 -22.63 -1.27 22.58
N ASP A 402 -21.64 -0.82 21.79
CA ASP A 402 -21.74 0.38 20.94
C ASP A 402 -21.29 0.07 19.51
N VAL A 403 -22.16 -0.66 18.79
CA VAL A 403 -21.97 -1.03 17.38
C VAL A 403 -23.05 -0.39 16.51
N LYS A 404 -22.67 0.09 15.32
CA LYS A 404 -23.59 0.34 14.20
C LYS A 404 -23.07 -0.31 12.92
N ILE A 405 -24.01 -0.86 12.14
CA ILE A 405 -23.76 -1.50 10.86
C ILE A 405 -24.58 -0.76 9.81
N PHE A 406 -23.94 -0.37 8.69
CA PHE A 406 -24.58 0.36 7.59
C PHE A 406 -24.30 -0.32 6.25
N ASP A 407 -25.33 -0.56 5.43
CA ASP A 407 -25.14 -1.00 4.04
C ASP A 407 -24.96 0.23 3.13
N LYS A 408 -24.03 0.16 2.17
CA LYS A 408 -23.68 1.30 1.30
C LYS A 408 -23.41 0.89 -0.14
N MET A 409 -23.58 1.87 -1.04
CA MET A 409 -23.15 1.79 -2.45
C MET A 409 -21.89 2.63 -2.72
N LYS A 410 -21.61 3.66 -1.92
CA LYS A 410 -20.37 4.45 -1.98
C LYS A 410 -19.19 3.59 -1.50
N PHE A 411 -18.05 3.62 -2.18
CA PHE A 411 -16.86 2.87 -1.74
C PHE A 411 -16.37 3.36 -0.37
N SER A 412 -16.18 4.67 -0.18
CA SER A 412 -15.91 5.24 1.15
C SER A 412 -17.05 4.96 2.14
N MET A 413 -16.70 4.57 3.36
CA MET A 413 -17.62 4.39 4.50
C MET A 413 -18.32 5.69 4.91
N LEU A 414 -17.80 6.87 4.53
CA LEU A 414 -18.46 8.16 4.78
C LEU A 414 -19.62 8.39 3.81
N VAL A 415 -20.71 7.65 4.05
CA VAL A 415 -22.07 7.97 3.61
C VAL A 415 -22.75 8.90 4.63
N PRO A 416 -23.83 9.63 4.27
CA PRO A 416 -24.46 10.62 5.15
C PRO A 416 -24.87 10.08 6.53
N GLU A 417 -25.27 8.82 6.61
CA GLU A 417 -25.68 8.13 7.84
C GLU A 417 -24.49 7.92 8.79
N VAL A 418 -23.33 7.54 8.24
CA VAL A 418 -22.08 7.34 8.99
C VAL A 418 -21.47 8.68 9.40
N GLU A 419 -21.49 9.68 8.50
CA GLU A 419 -21.05 11.04 8.84
C GLU A 419 -21.94 11.64 9.94
N HIS A 420 -23.27 11.55 9.82
CA HIS A 420 -24.20 11.99 10.86
C HIS A 420 -23.96 11.27 12.21
N HIS A 421 -23.71 9.95 12.18
CA HIS A 421 -23.44 9.17 13.38
C HIS A 421 -22.13 9.62 14.06
N LEU A 422 -21.05 9.81 13.28
CA LEU A 422 -19.78 10.38 13.75
C LEU A 422 -19.96 11.78 14.36
N THR A 423 -20.64 12.70 13.67
CA THR A 423 -20.74 14.11 14.13
C THR A 423 -21.72 14.30 15.28
N THR A 424 -22.77 13.48 15.37
CA THR A 424 -23.91 13.73 16.27
C THR A 424 -23.90 12.82 17.49
N ASN A 425 -23.62 11.52 17.33
CA ASN A 425 -23.53 10.58 18.46
C ASN A 425 -22.13 10.50 19.06
N MET A 426 -21.10 10.84 18.27
CA MET A 426 -19.69 10.63 18.60
C MET A 426 -18.78 11.86 18.38
N PRO A 427 -19.21 13.11 18.64
CA PRO A 427 -18.45 14.32 18.27
C PRO A 427 -17.04 14.40 18.87
N GLN A 428 -16.80 13.76 20.01
CA GLN A 428 -15.50 13.66 20.69
C GLN A 428 -14.54 12.66 20.04
N ARG A 429 -15.02 11.77 19.16
CA ARG A 429 -14.19 10.84 18.42
C ARG A 429 -13.52 11.59 17.26
N LYS A 430 -12.18 11.51 17.21
CA LYS A 430 -11.31 12.23 16.27
C LYS A 430 -10.19 11.35 15.71
N SER A 431 -9.90 10.22 16.34
CA SER A 431 -9.01 9.19 15.82
C SER A 431 -9.83 8.03 15.28
N VAL A 432 -9.55 7.55 14.07
CA VAL A 432 -10.24 6.40 13.47
C VAL A 432 -9.26 5.27 13.23
N LEU A 433 -9.51 4.12 13.85
CA LEU A 433 -8.80 2.87 13.56
C LEU A 433 -9.51 2.19 12.40
N LEU A 434 -8.84 2.04 11.25
CA LEU A 434 -9.45 1.57 10.01
C LEU A 434 -8.93 0.17 9.65
N CYS A 435 -9.85 -0.79 9.62
CA CYS A 435 -9.64 -2.19 9.23
C CYS A 435 -10.54 -2.54 8.03
N GLY A 436 -10.21 -3.61 7.32
CA GLY A 436 -11.04 -4.21 6.27
C GLY A 436 -10.55 -4.06 4.83
N ILE A 437 -11.48 -4.09 3.88
CA ILE A 437 -11.21 -4.34 2.47
C ILE A 437 -12.05 -3.43 1.54
N GLU A 438 -11.66 -3.23 0.28
CA GLU A 438 -10.31 -3.42 -0.25
C GLU A 438 -9.42 -2.22 0.09
N THR A 439 -8.14 -2.47 0.44
CA THR A 439 -7.16 -1.43 0.82
C THR A 439 -7.13 -0.27 -0.18
N HIS A 440 -7.13 -0.60 -1.47
CA HIS A 440 -6.99 0.36 -2.57
C HIS A 440 -8.30 0.98 -3.07
N VAL A 441 -9.45 0.56 -2.53
CA VAL A 441 -10.78 1.04 -2.96
C VAL A 441 -11.53 1.65 -1.78
N CYS A 442 -12.30 0.84 -1.04
CA CYS A 442 -13.16 1.33 0.04
C CYS A 442 -12.35 1.90 1.21
N VAL A 443 -11.27 1.22 1.61
CA VAL A 443 -10.39 1.67 2.70
C VAL A 443 -9.66 2.97 2.31
N LEU A 444 -9.04 3.03 1.13
CA LEU A 444 -8.36 4.24 0.64
C LEU A 444 -9.30 5.45 0.57
N GLN A 445 -10.48 5.30 -0.04
CA GLN A 445 -11.43 6.42 -0.15
C GLN A 445 -12.00 6.83 1.22
N THR A 446 -12.22 5.87 2.14
CA THR A 446 -12.59 6.17 3.54
C THR A 446 -11.51 6.96 4.26
N CYS A 447 -10.25 6.55 4.09
CA CYS A 447 -9.09 7.21 4.69
C CYS A 447 -8.95 8.65 4.20
N LEU A 448 -9.05 8.89 2.88
CA LEU A 448 -8.96 10.22 2.28
C LEU A 448 -10.12 11.12 2.73
N ASP A 449 -11.37 10.66 2.63
CA ASP A 449 -12.54 11.43 3.09
C ASP A 449 -12.43 11.80 4.59
N LEU A 450 -11.90 10.91 5.44
CA LEU A 450 -11.70 11.18 6.87
C LEU A 450 -10.58 12.19 7.14
N LEU A 451 -9.47 12.12 6.39
CA LEU A 451 -8.36 13.07 6.50
C LEU A 451 -8.78 14.48 6.07
N ASP A 452 -9.54 14.62 4.98
CA ASP A 452 -10.12 15.88 4.52
C ASP A 452 -11.11 16.47 5.54
N LYS A 453 -11.82 15.62 6.28
CA LYS A 453 -12.70 16.00 7.40
C LYS A 453 -11.93 16.26 8.71
N GLY A 454 -10.59 16.18 8.70
CA GLY A 454 -9.71 16.55 9.81
C GLY A 454 -9.52 15.48 10.89
N TYR A 455 -9.89 14.22 10.65
CA TYR A 455 -9.64 13.11 11.58
C TYR A 455 -8.16 12.66 11.52
N ASP A 456 -7.67 12.03 12.59
CA ASP A 456 -6.42 11.27 12.58
C ASP A 456 -6.74 9.81 12.21
N VAL A 457 -6.34 9.36 11.02
CA VAL A 457 -6.64 8.01 10.52
C VAL A 457 -5.48 7.06 10.78
N HIS A 458 -5.77 5.97 11.46
CA HIS A 458 -4.85 4.89 11.82
C HIS A 458 -5.21 3.63 11.05
N VAL A 459 -4.50 3.37 9.95
CA VAL A 459 -4.73 2.19 9.10
C VAL A 459 -4.01 1.01 9.73
N VAL A 460 -4.77 -0.02 10.10
CA VAL A 460 -4.25 -1.22 10.77
C VAL A 460 -3.78 -2.21 9.68
N SER A 461 -2.48 -2.21 9.36
CA SER A 461 -1.92 -2.82 8.13
C SER A 461 -2.11 -4.33 8.05
N ASP A 462 -1.97 -5.02 9.18
CA ASP A 462 -2.25 -6.44 9.41
C ASP A 462 -3.75 -6.78 9.52
N ALA A 463 -4.62 -5.76 9.52
CA ALA A 463 -6.07 -5.88 9.43
C ALA A 463 -6.66 -5.19 8.18
N VAL A 464 -5.88 -4.97 7.11
CA VAL A 464 -6.38 -4.54 5.78
C VAL A 464 -5.74 -5.32 4.64
N SER A 465 -6.52 -5.59 3.58
CA SER A 465 -5.99 -6.18 2.33
C SER A 465 -6.83 -5.88 1.09
N SER A 466 -6.31 -6.30 -0.06
CA SER A 466 -6.91 -6.18 -1.39
C SER A 466 -6.80 -7.52 -2.13
N SER A 467 -7.40 -7.59 -3.30
CA SER A 467 -7.25 -8.67 -4.29
C SER A 467 -5.80 -9.07 -4.58
N THR A 468 -4.85 -8.13 -4.57
CA THR A 468 -3.41 -8.41 -4.72
C THR A 468 -2.56 -7.76 -3.62
N SER A 469 -1.39 -8.36 -3.35
CA SER A 469 -0.35 -7.82 -2.46
C SER A 469 0.19 -6.47 -2.95
N TYR A 470 0.36 -6.31 -4.26
CA TYR A 470 0.75 -5.05 -4.90
C TYR A 470 -0.27 -3.93 -4.65
N ASN A 471 -1.57 -4.16 -4.93
CA ASN A 471 -2.62 -3.17 -4.72
C ASN A 471 -2.74 -2.78 -3.24
N ARG A 472 -2.59 -3.74 -2.32
CA ARG A 472 -2.52 -3.48 -0.87
C ARG A 472 -1.36 -2.56 -0.52
N SER A 473 -0.15 -2.84 -1.01
CA SER A 473 1.06 -2.11 -0.65
C SER A 473 1.07 -0.69 -1.21
N MET A 474 0.69 -0.51 -2.49
CA MET A 474 0.52 0.80 -3.12
C MET A 474 -0.51 1.67 -2.38
N ALA A 475 -1.60 1.08 -1.90
CA ALA A 475 -2.62 1.81 -1.14
C ALA A 475 -2.14 2.21 0.27
N LEU A 476 -1.41 1.35 0.97
CA LEU A 476 -0.80 1.68 2.26
C LEU A 476 0.18 2.84 2.14
N GLU A 477 1.02 2.86 1.11
CA GLU A 477 1.93 3.97 0.84
C GLU A 477 1.16 5.25 0.43
N ARG A 478 0.15 5.15 -0.45
CA ARG A 478 -0.68 6.31 -0.81
C ARG A 478 -1.42 6.93 0.39
N MET A 479 -1.86 6.11 1.35
CA MET A 479 -2.46 6.60 2.61
C MET A 479 -1.41 7.25 3.52
N ARG A 480 -0.20 6.67 3.63
CA ARG A 480 0.95 7.24 4.37
C ARG A 480 1.32 8.63 3.83
N GLN A 481 1.45 8.77 2.51
CA GLN A 481 1.70 10.05 1.83
C GLN A 481 0.59 11.09 2.04
N SER A 482 -0.63 10.65 2.30
CA SER A 482 -1.78 11.52 2.56
C SER A 482 -1.88 11.95 4.03
N GLY A 483 -0.98 11.47 4.90
CA GLY A 483 -0.94 11.82 6.33
C GLY A 483 -1.61 10.81 7.26
N ALA A 484 -1.98 9.62 6.77
CA ALA A 484 -2.46 8.55 7.65
C ALA A 484 -1.31 7.85 8.38
N TYR A 485 -1.56 7.42 9.62
CA TYR A 485 -0.64 6.62 10.40
C TYR A 485 -0.85 5.14 10.07
N ILE A 486 0.18 4.47 9.55
CA ILE A 486 0.15 3.02 9.33
C ILE A 486 0.64 2.34 10.61
N THR A 487 -0.13 1.40 11.17
CA THR A 487 0.15 0.71 12.45
C THR A 487 -0.22 -0.77 12.37
N SER A 488 0.34 -1.61 13.24
CA SER A 488 -0.15 -2.97 13.46
C SER A 488 -1.29 -3.03 14.49
N VAL A 489 -1.98 -4.17 14.58
CA VAL A 489 -2.95 -4.52 15.63
C VAL A 489 -2.32 -4.39 17.01
N GLU A 490 -1.13 -4.97 17.22
CA GLU A 490 -0.43 -4.94 18.51
C GLU A 490 -0.05 -3.51 18.93
N SER A 491 0.53 -2.74 18.01
CA SER A 491 0.88 -1.32 18.23
C SER A 491 -0.35 -0.48 18.58
N ALA A 492 -1.45 -0.62 17.82
CA ALA A 492 -2.68 0.13 18.05
C ALA A 492 -3.30 -0.19 19.42
N ILE A 493 -3.36 -1.47 19.79
CA ILE A 493 -3.94 -1.94 21.04
C ILE A 493 -3.12 -1.49 22.25
N PHE A 494 -1.78 -1.60 22.20
CA PHE A 494 -0.95 -1.11 23.31
C PHE A 494 -0.94 0.43 23.41
N GLN A 495 -1.00 1.15 22.29
CA GLN A 495 -1.13 2.61 22.33
C GLN A 495 -2.45 3.05 22.97
N LEU A 496 -3.58 2.38 22.65
CA LEU A 496 -4.85 2.60 23.34
C LEU A 496 -4.80 2.22 24.83
N ALA A 497 -4.07 1.17 25.20
CA ALA A 497 -3.91 0.77 26.60
C ALA A 497 -3.17 1.84 27.42
N ASN A 498 -2.21 2.53 26.78
CA ASN A 498 -1.34 3.62 27.25
C ASN A 498 -0.42 3.30 28.44
N ASP A 499 -0.85 2.52 29.42
CA ASP A 499 -0.08 2.15 30.61
C ASP A 499 -0.28 0.66 30.97
N ALA A 500 0.76 0.01 31.48
CA ALA A 500 0.68 -1.35 32.03
C ALA A 500 -0.12 -1.40 33.35
N SER A 501 -0.35 -0.25 34.00
CA SER A 501 -1.25 -0.11 35.15
C SER A 501 -2.74 -0.02 34.78
N ASN A 502 -3.09 -0.06 33.50
CA ASN A 502 -4.48 -0.05 33.04
C ASN A 502 -5.21 -1.29 33.60
N PRO A 503 -6.42 -1.17 34.20
CA PRO A 503 -7.16 -2.31 34.75
C PRO A 503 -7.34 -3.47 33.78
N GLU A 504 -7.53 -3.17 32.49
CA GLU A 504 -7.69 -4.18 31.43
C GLU A 504 -6.37 -4.67 30.83
N PHE A 505 -5.20 -4.20 31.30
CA PHE A 505 -3.90 -4.61 30.76
C PHE A 505 -3.69 -6.14 30.79
N LYS A 506 -4.24 -6.83 31.79
CA LYS A 506 -4.20 -8.30 31.87
C LYS A 506 -5.08 -8.98 30.82
N SER A 507 -6.23 -8.39 30.49
CA SER A 507 -7.13 -8.82 29.40
C SER A 507 -6.48 -8.56 28.04
N ILE A 508 -5.91 -7.37 27.87
CA ILE A 508 -5.22 -6.89 26.66
C ILE A 508 -3.95 -7.70 26.37
N SER A 509 -3.08 -7.93 27.36
CA SER A 509 -1.87 -8.75 27.19
C SER A 509 -2.20 -10.21 26.86
N ARG A 510 -3.35 -10.74 27.34
CA ARG A 510 -3.85 -12.04 26.88
C ARG A 510 -4.30 -11.95 25.43
N LEU A 511 -5.12 -10.97 25.06
CA LEU A 511 -5.60 -10.77 23.69
C LEU A 511 -4.45 -10.69 22.67
N ILE A 512 -3.39 -9.92 22.96
CA ILE A 512 -2.20 -9.87 22.12
C ILE A 512 -1.49 -11.23 22.03
N LYS A 513 -1.35 -11.95 23.14
CA LYS A 513 -0.75 -13.30 23.14
C LYS A 513 -1.56 -14.35 22.39
N GLU A 514 -2.89 -14.22 22.34
CA GLU A 514 -3.72 -15.07 21.48
C GLU A 514 -3.67 -14.61 20.02
N HIS A 515 -3.65 -13.30 19.75
CA HIS A 515 -3.47 -12.73 18.41
C HIS A 515 -2.17 -13.23 17.76
N LEU A 516 -1.05 -13.13 18.48
CA LEU A 516 0.27 -13.54 17.98
C LEU A 516 0.43 -15.06 17.80
N LYS A 517 -0.46 -15.93 18.32
CA LYS A 517 -0.38 -17.38 18.05
C LYS A 517 -0.76 -17.75 16.62
N VAL A 518 -1.48 -16.88 15.93
CA VAL A 518 -1.79 -17.05 14.51
C VAL A 518 -0.68 -16.41 13.70
N GLU A 519 -0.33 -17.04 12.59
CA GLU A 519 0.62 -16.53 11.62
C GLU A 519 0.03 -15.29 10.91
N ASN A 520 0.83 -14.23 10.82
CA ASN A 520 0.45 -13.02 10.11
C ASN A 520 0.89 -13.21 8.65
N GLY A 521 -0.04 -13.44 7.73
CA GLY A 521 0.26 -13.70 6.32
C GLY A 521 0.88 -12.53 5.55
N PHE A 522 1.07 -11.36 6.19
CA PHE A 522 1.82 -10.22 5.67
C PHE A 522 3.23 -10.09 6.28
N ASP A 523 3.56 -10.90 7.27
CA ASP A 523 4.81 -10.89 8.03
C ASP A 523 5.66 -12.07 7.55
N THR A 524 6.46 -11.83 6.51
CA THR A 524 7.41 -12.82 5.97
C THR A 524 8.74 -12.82 6.73
N GLY A 525 8.80 -12.14 7.89
CA GLY A 525 9.99 -12.09 8.74
C GLY A 525 10.01 -13.22 9.78
N ALA A 526 11.20 -13.72 10.09
CA ALA A 526 11.37 -14.56 11.27
C ALA A 526 11.15 -13.71 12.54
N ARG A 527 10.28 -14.17 13.45
CA ARG A 527 10.16 -13.57 14.77
C ARG A 527 11.39 -13.92 15.62
N ILE A 528 11.97 -12.89 16.24
CA ILE A 528 13.13 -12.93 17.15
C ILE A 528 12.72 -13.51 18.51
#